data_AF-A0A6J4QN48-F1
#
_entry.id   AF-A0A6J4QN48-F1
#
_cell.length_a   1.000
_cell.length_b   1.000
_cell.length_c   1.000
_cell.angle_alpha   90.00
_cell.angle_beta   90.00
_cell.angle_gamma   90.00
#
_symmetry.space_group_name_H-M   'P 1'
#
loop_
_entity.id
_entity.type
_entity.pdbx_description
1 polymer ?
#
loop_
_entity_poly.entity_id
_entity_poly.type
_entity_poly.pdbx_seq_one_letter_code
_entity_poly.pdbx_strand_id
1 'polypeptide(L)'
;MRFIGCSLAWRPGEAGERPSCLVVLDERGSIVANSFATGAEELASTVRDYAQGRRGIVVGVDAPLSIPNERGTRRIERILSKLALPAYSASRKMFGDEPFAEEILAALQEVGVEYTDYPFRRARGQSVVTEVDSVATLKVLLFEREAEGSNGEADGDLAGRLRALPEPKLRKGNKEARAADLKGAVDVLWNTPGLRLRTGNLSADLPAAENVDLSKLDITPSLSHADFDRIASLVEGTLAAYTVHRHWKGRDGSVIVGTGREGSVLLPAPALLQGRIAEECRSAGVPYV
;
A
#
# COMPACT_ATOMS: atom_id res chain seq x y z
N MET A 1 18.01 -3.82 -6.36
CA MET A 1 16.72 -3.10 -6.48
C MET A 1 16.47 -2.27 -5.23
N ARG A 2 15.61 -1.26 -5.34
CA ARG A 2 14.90 -0.63 -4.22
C ARG A 2 13.40 -0.73 -4.46
N PHE A 3 12.65 -0.83 -3.38
CA PHE A 3 11.20 -0.90 -3.39
C PHE A 3 10.70 0.20 -2.47
N ILE A 4 9.93 1.14 -2.99
CA ILE A 4 9.46 2.29 -2.23
C ILE A 4 7.96 2.17 -2.08
N GLY A 5 7.46 2.41 -0.89
CA GLY A 5 6.04 2.55 -0.61
C GLY A 5 5.73 3.99 -0.23
N CYS A 6 4.73 4.58 -0.85
CA CYS A 6 4.28 5.93 -0.59
C CYS A 6 2.86 5.91 -0.03
N SER A 7 2.70 6.27 1.26
CA SER A 7 1.40 6.63 1.84
C SER A 7 1.16 8.10 1.56
N LEU A 8 0.44 8.40 0.46
CA LEU A 8 0.16 9.78 0.11
C LEU A 8 -0.89 10.39 1.05
N ALA A 9 -0.71 11.65 1.38
CA ALA A 9 -1.81 12.48 1.84
C ALA A 9 -2.64 12.87 0.61
N TRP A 10 -3.56 12.00 0.18
CA TRP A 10 -4.34 12.19 -1.06
C TRP A 10 -5.85 12.35 -0.83
N ARG A 11 -6.34 12.09 0.39
CA ARG A 11 -7.78 12.12 0.68
C ARG A 11 -8.35 13.54 0.56
N PRO A 12 -9.64 13.69 0.24
CA PRO A 12 -10.27 15.01 0.19
C PRO A 12 -10.10 15.78 1.50
N GLY A 13 -9.61 17.02 1.43
CA GLY A 13 -9.29 17.85 2.60
C GLY A 13 -7.97 17.51 3.32
N GLU A 14 -7.20 16.55 2.80
CA GLU A 14 -5.82 16.25 3.24
C GLU A 14 -4.81 16.39 2.09
N ALA A 15 -5.29 16.28 0.85
CA ALA A 15 -4.51 16.32 -0.39
C ALA A 15 -3.56 17.52 -0.46
N GLY A 16 -2.26 17.26 -0.51
CA GLY A 16 -1.21 18.30 -0.61
C GLY A 16 -1.03 19.18 0.64
N GLU A 17 -1.90 19.08 1.64
CA GLU A 17 -1.83 19.87 2.88
C GLU A 17 -1.11 19.14 4.02
N ARG A 18 -1.09 17.80 3.97
CA ARG A 18 -0.45 16.96 4.99
C ARG A 18 0.80 16.24 4.46
N PRO A 19 1.76 15.91 5.33
CA PRO A 19 2.91 15.11 4.92
C PRO A 19 2.51 13.72 4.43
N SER A 20 3.06 13.32 3.29
CA SER A 20 3.08 11.95 2.77
C SER A 20 4.25 11.18 3.37
N CYS A 21 4.10 9.87 3.58
CA CYS A 21 5.19 9.04 4.08
C CYS A 21 5.78 8.17 2.98
N LEU A 22 7.10 8.07 2.96
CA LEU A 22 7.86 7.23 2.07
C LEU A 22 8.62 6.17 2.89
N VAL A 23 8.54 4.90 2.50
CA VAL A 23 9.27 3.79 3.13
C VAL A 23 10.08 3.04 2.07
N VAL A 24 11.36 2.77 2.35
CA VAL A 24 12.27 2.13 1.40
C VAL A 24 12.68 0.75 1.89
N LEU A 25 12.42 -0.26 1.07
CA LEU A 25 12.95 -1.61 1.24
C LEU A 25 14.12 -1.90 0.29
N ASP A 26 15.07 -2.70 0.78
CA ASP A 26 16.08 -3.33 -0.06
C ASP A 26 15.60 -4.65 -0.69
N GLU A 27 16.46 -5.27 -1.49
CA GLU A 27 16.15 -6.55 -2.16
C GLU A 27 15.99 -7.73 -1.19
N ARG A 28 16.46 -7.58 0.07
CA ARG A 28 16.27 -8.57 1.13
C ARG A 28 14.96 -8.36 1.89
N GLY A 29 14.23 -7.28 1.62
CA GLY A 29 13.00 -6.90 2.34
C GLY A 29 13.28 -6.14 3.64
N SER A 30 14.49 -5.61 3.83
CA SER A 30 14.84 -4.81 5.02
C SER A 30 14.42 -3.36 4.80
N ILE A 31 13.85 -2.71 5.81
CA ILE A 31 13.63 -1.27 5.79
C ILE A 31 14.99 -0.60 5.92
N VAL A 32 15.36 0.18 4.91
CA VAL A 32 16.63 0.91 4.90
C VAL A 32 16.47 2.40 5.14
N ALA A 33 15.24 2.92 4.97
CA ALA A 33 14.89 4.29 5.30
C ALA A 33 13.37 4.48 5.35
N ASN A 34 12.93 5.54 6.01
CA ASN A 34 11.63 6.16 5.78
C ASN A 34 11.74 7.68 5.99
N SER A 35 10.85 8.45 5.39
CA SER A 35 10.79 9.90 5.53
C SER A 35 9.37 10.41 5.36
N PHE A 36 9.18 11.69 5.68
CA PHE A 36 7.91 12.38 5.50
C PHE A 36 8.13 13.60 4.63
N ALA A 37 7.43 13.65 3.50
CA ALA A 37 7.57 14.68 2.50
C ALA A 37 6.27 15.48 2.40
N THR A 38 6.40 16.79 2.18
CA THR A 38 5.27 17.74 2.17
C THR A 38 4.70 17.99 0.78
N GLY A 39 5.40 17.60 -0.29
CA GLY A 39 4.95 17.84 -1.67
C GLY A 39 5.51 16.84 -2.70
N ALA A 40 5.04 16.96 -3.93
CA ALA A 40 5.37 16.04 -5.00
C ALA A 40 6.85 16.06 -5.42
N GLU A 41 7.45 17.25 -5.52
CA GLU A 41 8.86 17.42 -5.88
C GLU A 41 9.80 16.78 -4.84
N GLU A 42 9.50 16.96 -3.55
CA GLU A 42 10.27 16.36 -2.45
C GLU A 42 10.20 14.83 -2.50
N LEU A 43 9.01 14.27 -2.76
CA LEU A 43 8.82 12.84 -2.96
C LEU A 43 9.62 12.33 -4.16
N ALA A 44 9.53 13.00 -5.31
CA ALA A 44 10.25 12.60 -6.52
C ALA A 44 11.78 12.67 -6.33
N SER A 45 12.28 13.74 -5.69
CA SER A 45 13.71 13.86 -5.37
C SER A 45 14.16 12.72 -4.45
N THR A 46 13.39 12.42 -3.41
CA THR A 46 13.70 11.32 -2.48
C THR A 46 13.74 9.98 -3.22
N VAL A 47 12.76 9.69 -4.09
CA VAL A 47 12.71 8.47 -4.90
C VAL A 47 13.94 8.37 -5.81
N ARG A 48 14.30 9.46 -6.49
CA ARG A 48 15.50 9.53 -7.35
C ARG A 48 16.76 9.20 -6.57
N ASP A 49 16.94 9.78 -5.39
CA ASP A 49 18.14 9.60 -4.59
C ASP A 49 18.31 8.14 -4.14
N TYR A 50 17.21 7.45 -3.79
CA TYR A 50 17.25 6.02 -3.50
C TYR A 50 17.46 5.14 -4.75
N ALA A 51 17.14 5.62 -5.95
CA ALA A 51 17.42 4.92 -7.20
C ALA A 51 18.89 5.03 -7.62
N GLN A 52 19.64 6.06 -7.19
CA GLN A 52 21.02 6.31 -7.62
C GLN A 52 21.96 5.12 -7.35
N GLY A 53 22.70 4.72 -8.38
CA GLY A 53 23.64 3.60 -8.33
C GLY A 53 22.97 2.22 -8.11
N ARG A 54 21.64 2.13 -8.21
CA ARG A 54 20.88 0.88 -8.07
C ARG A 54 20.46 0.35 -9.43
N ARG A 55 20.25 -0.96 -9.49
CA ARG A 55 19.79 -1.66 -10.69
C ARG A 55 18.26 -1.56 -10.87
N GLY A 56 17.67 -0.40 -10.64
CA GLY A 56 16.22 -0.17 -10.75
C GLY A 56 15.48 0.02 -9.42
N ILE A 57 14.27 0.57 -9.54
CA ILE A 57 13.36 0.98 -8.49
C ILE A 57 11.90 0.64 -8.86
N VAL A 58 11.12 0.21 -7.88
CA VAL A 58 9.67 0.02 -8.04
C VAL A 58 8.98 0.76 -6.91
N VAL A 59 8.08 1.69 -7.24
CA VAL A 59 7.33 2.51 -6.30
C VAL A 59 5.88 2.02 -6.25
N GLY A 60 5.40 1.65 -5.06
CA GLY A 60 3.99 1.39 -4.80
C GLY A 60 3.38 2.61 -4.12
N VAL A 61 2.32 3.16 -4.67
CA VAL A 61 1.63 4.33 -4.11
C VAL A 61 0.28 3.91 -3.57
N ASP A 62 0.05 4.14 -2.28
CA ASP A 62 -1.24 3.93 -1.61
C ASP A 62 -2.18 5.10 -1.90
N ALA A 63 -2.57 5.23 -3.17
CA ALA A 63 -3.54 6.20 -3.66
C ALA A 63 -4.04 5.80 -5.06
N PRO A 64 -5.28 6.20 -5.43
CA PRO A 64 -5.75 6.17 -6.80
C PRO A 64 -4.82 6.97 -7.72
N LEU A 65 -4.09 6.30 -8.63
CA LEU A 65 -3.18 6.95 -9.59
C LEU A 65 -3.87 7.26 -10.92
N SER A 66 -4.94 6.53 -11.24
CA SER A 66 -5.77 6.76 -12.42
C SER A 66 -7.23 6.80 -12.01
N ILE A 67 -7.84 7.98 -12.19
CA ILE A 67 -9.21 8.31 -11.76
C ILE A 67 -9.99 8.81 -12.98
N PRO A 68 -10.50 7.90 -13.83
CA PRO A 68 -11.16 8.26 -15.08
C PRO A 68 -12.61 8.67 -14.92
N ASN A 69 -13.23 8.31 -13.80
CA ASN A 69 -14.63 8.57 -13.54
C ASN A 69 -14.82 9.95 -12.90
N GLU A 70 -15.73 10.71 -13.48
CA GLU A 70 -16.14 12.02 -12.96
C GLU A 70 -16.80 11.90 -11.57
N ARG A 71 -17.63 10.86 -11.38
CA ARG A 71 -18.35 10.57 -10.13
C ARG A 71 -18.41 9.07 -9.84
N GLY A 72 -18.74 8.74 -8.60
CA GLY A 72 -19.02 7.37 -8.16
C GLY A 72 -17.75 6.55 -7.89
N THR A 73 -17.87 5.23 -8.00
CA THR A 73 -16.83 4.26 -7.65
C THR A 73 -16.24 3.63 -8.91
N ARG A 74 -14.91 3.50 -8.99
CA ARG A 74 -14.20 2.80 -10.08
C ARG A 74 -14.59 1.33 -10.13
N ARG A 75 -14.49 0.70 -11.31
CA ARG A 75 -14.84 -0.72 -11.45
C ARG A 75 -13.99 -1.63 -10.57
N ILE A 76 -12.69 -1.32 -10.45
CA ILE A 76 -11.75 -2.07 -9.62
C ILE A 76 -12.18 -2.06 -8.14
N GLU A 77 -12.60 -0.91 -7.61
CA GLU A 77 -13.05 -0.74 -6.23
C GLU A 77 -14.32 -1.55 -5.94
N ARG A 78 -15.23 -1.67 -6.93
CA ARG A 78 -16.43 -2.53 -6.81
C ARG A 78 -16.07 -4.00 -6.74
N ILE A 79 -15.07 -4.45 -7.50
CA ILE A 79 -14.57 -5.83 -7.44
C ILE A 79 -13.98 -6.11 -6.07
N LEU A 80 -13.10 -5.25 -5.58
CA LEU A 80 -12.52 -5.39 -4.24
C LEU A 80 -13.60 -5.42 -3.15
N SER A 81 -14.58 -4.51 -3.23
CA SER A 81 -15.69 -4.43 -2.28
C SER A 81 -16.53 -5.71 -2.23
N LYS A 82 -16.81 -6.35 -3.39
CA LYS A 82 -17.54 -7.62 -3.45
C LYS A 82 -16.80 -8.77 -2.75
N LEU A 83 -15.47 -8.70 -2.74
CA LEU A 83 -14.61 -9.65 -2.07
C LEU A 83 -14.38 -9.29 -0.60
N ALA A 84 -15.04 -8.25 -0.10
CA ALA A 84 -14.81 -7.68 1.22
C ALA A 84 -13.35 -7.24 1.44
N LEU A 85 -12.64 -6.89 0.36
CA LEU A 85 -11.39 -6.16 0.46
C LEU A 85 -11.69 -4.66 0.59
N PRO A 86 -10.97 -3.95 1.47
CA PRO A 86 -11.01 -2.49 1.53
C PRO A 86 -10.82 -1.88 0.15
N ALA A 87 -11.63 -0.87 -0.14
CA ALA A 87 -11.52 -0.06 -1.33
C ALA A 87 -12.17 1.29 -1.06
N TYR A 88 -11.38 2.36 -1.10
CA TYR A 88 -11.92 3.71 -1.01
C TYR A 88 -12.43 4.14 -2.38
N SER A 89 -13.67 4.63 -2.47
CA SER A 89 -14.21 5.12 -3.74
C SER A 89 -13.50 6.40 -4.17
N ALA A 90 -13.00 6.43 -5.40
CA ALA A 90 -12.35 7.60 -5.97
C ALA A 90 -13.09 8.13 -7.20
N SER A 91 -13.21 9.45 -7.32
CA SER A 91 -13.74 10.13 -8.50
C SER A 91 -13.20 11.56 -8.59
N ARG A 92 -13.10 12.11 -9.81
CA ARG A 92 -12.53 13.46 -10.01
C ARG A 92 -13.24 14.54 -9.18
N LYS A 93 -14.57 14.48 -9.11
CA LYS A 93 -15.36 15.39 -8.28
C LYS A 93 -14.98 15.37 -6.80
N MET A 94 -14.53 14.23 -6.27
CA MET A 94 -14.09 14.15 -4.87
C MET A 94 -12.78 14.92 -4.62
N PHE A 95 -11.95 15.10 -5.65
CA PHE A 95 -10.64 15.76 -5.56
C PHE A 95 -10.63 17.18 -6.10
N GLY A 96 -11.78 17.72 -6.56
CA GLY A 96 -11.82 19.07 -7.13
C GLY A 96 -11.10 19.17 -8.48
N ASP A 97 -11.24 18.14 -9.32
CA ASP A 97 -10.77 18.03 -10.71
C ASP A 97 -9.26 17.87 -10.92
N GLU A 98 -8.41 18.24 -9.96
CA GLU A 98 -6.94 18.07 -10.00
C GLU A 98 -6.44 17.18 -8.83
N PRO A 99 -6.44 15.85 -8.98
CA PRO A 99 -5.98 14.95 -7.92
C PRO A 99 -4.48 15.10 -7.67
N PHE A 100 -4.06 15.21 -6.40
CA PHE A 100 -2.65 15.24 -6.00
C PHE A 100 -1.81 14.07 -6.55
N ALA A 101 -2.45 12.91 -6.78
CA ALA A 101 -1.78 11.79 -7.43
C ALA A 101 -1.28 12.10 -8.86
N GLU A 102 -1.98 12.95 -9.62
CA GLU A 102 -1.54 13.35 -10.97
C GLU A 102 -0.30 14.25 -10.91
N GLU A 103 -0.22 15.16 -9.92
CA GLU A 103 0.99 15.97 -9.64
C GLU A 103 2.18 15.08 -9.27
N ILE A 104 1.95 14.08 -8.43
CA ILE A 104 2.97 13.10 -8.03
C ILE A 104 3.49 12.32 -9.24
N LEU A 105 2.61 11.86 -10.12
CA LEU A 105 3.01 11.14 -11.33
C LEU A 105 3.86 12.02 -12.25
N ALA A 106 3.49 13.29 -12.42
CA ALA A 106 4.27 14.24 -13.20
C ALA A 106 5.69 14.42 -12.62
N ALA A 107 5.80 14.66 -11.30
CA ALA A 107 7.09 14.82 -10.64
C ALA A 107 7.95 13.54 -10.71
N LEU A 108 7.35 12.35 -10.57
CA LEU A 108 8.04 11.07 -10.71
C LEU A 108 8.55 10.85 -12.14
N GLN A 109 7.77 11.23 -13.14
CA GLN A 109 8.16 11.13 -14.55
C GLN A 109 9.39 12.00 -14.85
N GLU A 110 9.47 13.21 -14.29
CA GLU A 110 10.62 14.11 -14.47
C GLU A 110 11.93 13.52 -13.94
N VAL A 111 11.87 12.65 -12.93
CA VAL A 111 13.04 11.93 -12.39
C VAL A 111 13.24 10.54 -13.01
N GLY A 112 12.52 10.22 -14.09
CA GLY A 112 12.67 8.97 -14.84
C GLY A 112 12.00 7.77 -14.19
N VAL A 113 10.93 7.97 -13.41
CA VAL A 113 10.08 6.91 -12.88
C VAL A 113 8.76 6.90 -13.64
N GLU A 114 8.53 5.86 -14.42
CA GLU A 114 7.38 5.78 -15.32
C GLU A 114 6.18 5.09 -14.65
N TYR A 115 4.98 5.61 -14.89
CA TYR A 115 3.77 4.90 -14.49
C TYR A 115 3.61 3.58 -15.25
N THR A 116 3.26 2.52 -14.54
CA THR A 116 2.85 1.25 -15.13
C THR A 116 1.76 0.61 -14.31
N ASP A 117 0.82 -0.04 -14.99
CA ASP A 117 -0.11 -0.96 -14.33
C ASP A 117 0.57 -2.29 -13.99
N TYR A 118 1.65 -2.64 -14.69
CA TYR A 118 2.24 -3.98 -14.71
C TYR A 118 3.75 -3.95 -14.46
N PRO A 119 4.20 -3.69 -13.22
CA PRO A 119 5.61 -3.81 -12.90
C PRO A 119 6.08 -5.25 -13.17
N PHE A 120 7.26 -5.42 -13.77
CA PHE A 120 7.71 -6.76 -14.17
C PHE A 120 8.33 -7.51 -12.99
N ARG A 121 7.87 -8.74 -12.75
CA ARG A 121 8.46 -9.62 -11.74
C ARG A 121 9.93 -9.90 -12.07
N ARG A 122 10.79 -9.87 -11.05
CA ARG A 122 12.24 -10.16 -11.13
C ARG A 122 13.05 -9.31 -12.11
N ALA A 123 12.42 -8.43 -12.88
CA ALA A 123 13.10 -7.56 -13.81
C ALA A 123 13.95 -6.54 -13.03
N ARG A 124 15.19 -6.38 -13.49
CA ARG A 124 16.12 -5.36 -13.01
C ARG A 124 16.19 -4.26 -14.06
N GLY A 125 16.56 -3.05 -13.64
CA GLY A 125 16.64 -1.87 -14.49
C GLY A 125 15.30 -1.15 -14.69
N GLN A 126 14.18 -1.71 -14.25
CA GLN A 126 12.91 -1.00 -14.26
C GLN A 126 12.94 0.18 -13.27
N SER A 127 12.34 1.29 -13.66
CA SER A 127 12.14 2.48 -12.85
C SER A 127 10.69 2.88 -12.99
N VAL A 128 9.84 2.33 -12.13
CA VAL A 128 8.39 2.38 -12.34
C VAL A 128 7.60 2.68 -11.08
N VAL A 129 6.40 3.24 -11.24
CA VAL A 129 5.41 3.48 -10.19
C VAL A 129 4.08 2.80 -10.52
N THR A 130 3.43 2.21 -9.52
CA THR A 130 2.14 1.52 -9.61
C THR A 130 1.23 1.85 -8.43
N GLU A 131 -0.08 1.79 -8.63
CA GLU A 131 -1.08 1.92 -7.57
C GLU A 131 -1.12 0.63 -6.73
N VAL A 132 -1.20 0.79 -5.42
CA VAL A 132 -1.43 -0.28 -4.43
C VAL A 132 -2.52 0.18 -3.46
N ASP A 133 -3.16 -0.77 -2.77
CA ASP A 133 -4.04 -0.47 -1.63
C ASP A 133 -3.44 -1.12 -0.38
N SER A 134 -2.94 -0.27 0.53
CA SER A 134 -2.24 -0.72 1.73
C SER A 134 -3.17 -1.40 2.73
N VAL A 135 -4.42 -0.94 2.84
CA VAL A 135 -5.40 -1.49 3.77
C VAL A 135 -5.91 -2.84 3.28
N ALA A 136 -6.12 -2.98 1.97
CA ALA A 136 -6.41 -4.26 1.35
C ALA A 136 -5.23 -5.24 1.49
N THR A 137 -4.00 -4.76 1.30
CA THR A 137 -2.77 -5.52 1.56
C THR A 137 -2.77 -6.08 2.99
N LEU A 138 -3.02 -5.24 4.00
CA LEU A 138 -3.06 -5.66 5.40
C LEU A 138 -4.14 -6.74 5.65
N LYS A 139 -5.31 -6.58 5.04
CA LYS A 139 -6.39 -7.57 5.16
C LYS A 139 -6.03 -8.92 4.50
N VAL A 140 -5.31 -8.90 3.38
CA VAL A 140 -4.80 -10.14 2.77
C VAL A 140 -3.77 -10.82 3.67
N LEU A 141 -2.88 -10.08 4.33
CA LEU A 141 -1.92 -10.67 5.27
C LEU A 141 -2.62 -11.32 6.47
N LEU A 142 -3.66 -10.68 7.00
CA LEU A 142 -4.52 -11.26 8.05
C LEU A 142 -5.16 -12.58 7.59
N PHE A 143 -5.69 -12.59 6.36
CA PHE A 143 -6.28 -13.78 5.75
C PHE A 143 -5.28 -14.94 5.64
N GLU A 144 -4.05 -14.65 5.21
CA GLU A 144 -2.98 -15.65 5.10
C GLU A 144 -2.61 -16.24 6.46
N ARG A 145 -2.51 -15.39 7.49
CA ARG A 145 -2.18 -15.82 8.85
C ARG A 145 -3.23 -16.77 9.44
N GLU A 146 -4.52 -16.51 9.20
CA GLU A 146 -5.58 -17.43 9.64
C GLU A 146 -5.62 -18.73 8.82
N ALA A 147 -5.27 -18.67 7.53
CA ALA A 147 -5.21 -19.83 6.66
C ALA A 147 -4.07 -20.79 7.05
N GLU A 148 -2.91 -20.29 7.49
CA GLU A 148 -1.80 -21.12 7.99
C GLU A 148 -2.14 -21.89 9.28
N GLY A 149 -3.07 -21.35 10.10
CA GLY A 149 -3.53 -22.01 11.33
C GLY A 149 -4.66 -23.03 11.12
N SER A 150 -5.27 -23.09 9.93
CA SER A 150 -6.39 -23.98 9.63
C SER A 150 -5.93 -25.15 8.76
N ASN A 151 -5.82 -26.34 9.38
CA ASN A 151 -5.48 -27.58 8.68
C ASN A 151 -6.58 -27.94 7.66
N GLY A 152 -6.34 -27.55 6.40
CA GLY A 152 -6.76 -28.28 5.20
C GLY A 152 -8.21 -28.71 5.14
N GLU A 153 -9.13 -27.77 4.98
CA GLU A 153 -10.42 -27.96 4.28
C GLU A 153 -11.02 -26.57 4.07
N ALA A 154 -10.81 -25.97 2.90
CA ALA A 154 -11.33 -24.63 2.63
C ALA A 154 -11.93 -24.55 1.22
N ASP A 155 -12.81 -25.49 0.91
CA ASP A 155 -13.83 -25.30 -0.10
C ASP A 155 -15.04 -24.65 0.59
N GLY A 156 -14.98 -23.33 0.76
CA GLY A 156 -15.95 -22.56 1.55
C GLY A 156 -15.91 -21.07 1.24
N ASP A 157 -17.02 -20.38 1.52
CA ASP A 157 -17.28 -18.95 1.24
C ASP A 157 -16.09 -18.04 1.60
N LEU A 158 -15.18 -17.83 0.64
CA LEU A 158 -13.98 -17.01 0.81
C LEU A 158 -14.35 -15.57 1.15
N ALA A 159 -15.41 -15.04 0.53
CA ALA A 159 -15.90 -13.71 0.84
C ALA A 159 -16.45 -13.64 2.27
N GLY A 160 -17.07 -14.71 2.77
CA GLY A 160 -17.49 -14.86 4.16
C GLY A 160 -16.30 -14.83 5.13
N ARG A 161 -15.23 -15.57 4.82
CA ARG A 161 -13.97 -15.54 5.60
C ARG A 161 -13.35 -14.15 5.63
N LEU A 162 -13.22 -13.50 4.48
CA LEU A 162 -12.73 -12.12 4.41
C LEU A 162 -13.64 -11.12 5.15
N ARG A 163 -14.97 -11.34 5.17
CA ARG A 163 -15.90 -10.52 5.96
C ARG A 163 -15.74 -10.73 7.47
N ALA A 164 -15.40 -11.94 7.90
CA ALA A 164 -15.19 -12.26 9.31
C ALA A 164 -13.90 -11.66 9.88
N LEU A 165 -12.91 -11.39 9.02
CA LEU A 165 -11.68 -10.71 9.42
C LEU A 165 -11.97 -9.27 9.89
N PRO A 166 -11.24 -8.78 10.91
CA PRO A 166 -11.29 -7.38 11.31
C PRO A 166 -11.04 -6.45 10.13
N GLU A 167 -11.82 -5.37 10.04
CA GLU A 167 -11.58 -4.30 9.09
C GLU A 167 -10.59 -3.29 9.69
N PRO A 168 -9.39 -3.11 9.10
CA PRO A 168 -8.39 -2.21 9.69
C PRO A 168 -8.85 -0.74 9.58
N LYS A 169 -9.02 -0.06 10.72
CA LYS A 169 -9.48 1.34 10.79
C LYS A 169 -8.39 2.29 11.28
N LEU A 170 -7.21 2.24 10.64
CA LEU A 170 -5.99 2.97 11.04
C LEU A 170 -6.19 4.48 11.30
N ARG A 171 -7.13 5.09 10.58
CA ARG A 171 -7.41 6.55 10.61
C ARG A 171 -8.80 6.93 11.16
N LYS A 172 -9.55 5.99 11.75
CA LYS A 172 -10.91 6.25 12.26
C LYS A 172 -11.08 5.76 13.70
N GLY A 173 -12.03 6.36 14.43
CA GLY A 173 -12.36 5.98 15.80
C GLY A 173 -11.73 6.88 16.87
N ASN A 174 -12.01 6.55 18.14
CA ASN A 174 -11.40 7.21 19.29
C ASN A 174 -9.94 6.76 19.47
N LYS A 175 -9.22 7.40 20.40
CA LYS A 175 -7.78 7.15 20.60
C LYS A 175 -7.49 5.71 21.01
N GLU A 176 -8.39 5.11 21.79
CA GLU A 176 -8.27 3.72 22.24
C GLU A 176 -8.36 2.74 21.07
N ALA A 177 -9.39 2.88 20.23
CA ALA A 177 -9.57 2.04 19.05
C ALA A 177 -8.41 2.22 18.06
N ARG A 178 -7.99 3.47 17.80
CA ARG A 178 -6.86 3.75 16.89
C ARG A 178 -5.55 3.13 17.40
N ALA A 179 -5.26 3.23 18.69
CA ALA A 179 -4.08 2.62 19.28
C ALA A 179 -4.12 1.09 19.13
N ALA A 180 -5.27 0.46 19.36
CA ALA A 180 -5.45 -0.98 19.20
C ALA A 180 -5.27 -1.43 17.74
N ASP A 181 -5.90 -0.74 16.78
CA ASP A 181 -5.82 -1.05 15.35
C ASP A 181 -4.39 -0.89 14.81
N LEU A 182 -3.69 0.18 15.21
CA LEU A 182 -2.30 0.39 14.79
C LEU A 182 -1.35 -0.64 15.39
N LYS A 183 -1.54 -1.04 16.66
CA LYS A 183 -0.80 -2.17 17.25
C LYS A 183 -1.03 -3.45 16.49
N GLY A 184 -2.29 -3.77 16.16
CA GLY A 184 -2.63 -4.94 15.37
C GLY A 184 -1.97 -4.94 14.00
N ALA A 185 -1.94 -3.79 13.33
CA ALA A 185 -1.28 -3.66 12.03
C ALA A 185 0.25 -3.85 12.12
N VAL A 186 0.90 -3.27 13.14
CA VAL A 186 2.34 -3.47 13.39
C VAL A 186 2.63 -4.94 13.73
N ASP A 187 1.79 -5.59 14.54
CA ASP A 187 1.90 -7.02 14.84
C ASP A 187 1.85 -7.87 13.56
N VAL A 188 0.86 -7.63 12.69
CA VAL A 188 0.74 -8.36 11.42
C VAL A 188 1.99 -8.15 10.56
N LEU A 189 2.47 -6.91 10.41
CA LEU A 189 3.69 -6.64 9.65
C LEU A 189 4.88 -7.44 10.20
N TRP A 190 5.18 -7.34 11.50
CA TRP A 190 6.38 -7.97 12.06
C TRP A 190 6.31 -9.49 12.20
N ASN A 191 5.10 -10.05 12.30
CA ASN A 191 4.89 -11.47 12.54
C ASN A 191 4.37 -12.24 11.32
N THR A 192 4.25 -11.60 10.14
CA THR A 192 3.93 -12.32 8.89
C THR A 192 5.19 -13.01 8.33
N PRO A 193 5.16 -14.34 8.12
CA PRO A 193 6.28 -15.07 7.50
C PRO A 193 6.69 -14.48 6.15
N GLY A 194 8.00 -14.35 5.92
CA GLY A 194 8.54 -13.76 4.69
C GLY A 194 8.71 -12.24 4.73
N LEU A 195 8.07 -11.54 5.67
CA LEU A 195 8.34 -10.14 5.97
C LEU A 195 9.47 -10.02 7.00
N ARG A 196 10.72 -10.04 6.55
CA ARG A 196 11.87 -9.77 7.43
C ARG A 196 12.21 -8.28 7.44
N LEU A 197 11.34 -7.46 8.04
CA LEU A 197 11.62 -6.05 8.26
C LEU A 197 12.77 -5.91 9.27
N ARG A 198 13.99 -5.80 8.75
CA ARG A 198 15.16 -5.44 9.55
C ARG A 198 15.24 -3.92 9.54
N THR A 199 15.38 -3.32 10.73
CA THR A 199 15.33 -1.87 10.96
C THR A 199 16.69 -1.30 11.39
N GLY A 200 17.79 -1.87 10.88
CA GLY A 200 19.14 -1.43 11.26
C GLY A 200 19.33 0.07 11.06
N ASN A 201 19.72 0.78 12.13
CA ASN A 201 19.91 2.23 12.24
C ASN A 201 18.63 3.10 12.28
N LEU A 202 17.44 2.53 12.47
CA LEU A 202 16.22 3.31 12.69
C LEU A 202 16.03 3.72 14.17
N SER A 203 15.50 4.93 14.38
CA SER A 203 15.25 5.60 15.66
C SER A 203 13.85 5.29 16.22
N ALA A 204 13.67 5.30 17.54
CA ALA A 204 12.34 5.24 18.17
C ALA A 204 11.68 6.62 18.30
N ASP A 205 12.33 7.69 17.81
CA ASP A 205 11.86 9.07 17.90
C ASP A 205 10.79 9.36 16.85
N LEU A 206 9.51 9.26 17.24
CA LEU A 206 8.39 9.51 16.34
C LEU A 206 8.42 10.92 15.70
N PRO A 207 8.75 12.00 16.42
CA PRO A 207 8.98 13.34 15.84
C PRO A 207 10.06 13.42 14.76
N ALA A 208 11.01 12.48 14.69
CA ALA A 208 12.11 12.54 13.73
C ALA A 208 11.58 12.58 12.29
N ALA A 209 12.13 13.48 11.47
CA ALA A 209 11.71 13.68 10.07
C ALA A 209 11.95 12.44 9.18
N GLU A 210 12.81 11.53 9.61
CA GLU A 210 13.18 10.33 8.88
C GLU A 210 13.62 9.21 9.83
N ASN A 211 13.70 8.00 9.26
CA ASN A 211 14.29 6.82 9.87
C ASN A 211 13.62 6.39 11.18
N VAL A 212 12.30 6.47 11.25
CA VAL A 212 11.49 6.03 12.41
C VAL A 212 11.28 4.52 12.38
N ASP A 213 11.51 3.86 13.51
CA ASP A 213 11.35 2.42 13.71
C ASP A 213 9.97 2.12 14.31
N LEU A 214 9.02 1.75 13.43
CA LEU A 214 7.68 1.33 13.82
C LEU A 214 7.64 0.26 14.92
N SER A 215 8.62 -0.66 14.96
CA SER A 215 8.65 -1.75 15.93
C SER A 215 9.03 -1.33 17.34
N LYS A 216 9.60 -0.13 17.49
CA LYS A 216 10.04 0.43 18.77
C LYS A 216 9.07 1.47 19.32
N LEU A 217 8.03 1.83 18.57
CA LEU A 217 7.09 2.87 18.99
C LEU A 217 6.14 2.31 20.06
N ASP A 218 6.01 3.05 21.16
CA ASP A 218 4.99 2.78 22.17
C ASP A 218 3.66 3.44 21.76
N ILE A 219 2.81 2.64 21.12
CA ILE A 219 1.50 3.11 20.64
C ILE A 219 0.52 3.11 21.81
N THR A 220 0.12 4.27 22.31
CA THR A 220 -0.80 4.36 23.47
C THR A 220 -1.93 5.35 23.21
N PRO A 221 -3.08 5.21 23.90
CA PRO A 221 -4.18 6.18 23.77
C PRO A 221 -3.82 7.62 24.18
N SER A 222 -2.69 7.84 24.86
CA SER A 222 -2.21 9.19 25.21
C SER A 222 -1.59 9.95 24.04
N LEU A 223 -1.27 9.29 22.92
CA LEU A 223 -0.75 9.94 21.72
C LEU A 223 -1.72 11.01 21.16
N SER A 224 -1.17 11.97 20.43
CA SER A 224 -1.98 12.96 19.71
C SER A 224 -2.61 12.35 18.45
N HIS A 225 -3.61 13.02 17.88
CA HIS A 225 -4.17 12.60 16.59
C HIS A 225 -3.12 12.67 15.46
N ALA A 226 -2.22 13.65 15.51
CA ALA A 226 -1.13 13.80 14.56
C ALA A 226 -0.12 12.64 14.68
N ASP A 227 0.19 12.19 15.90
CA ASP A 227 1.05 11.02 16.12
C ASP A 227 0.43 9.75 15.54
N PHE A 228 -0.87 9.54 15.76
CA PHE A 228 -1.57 8.41 15.17
C PHE A 228 -1.61 8.48 13.64
N ASP A 229 -1.81 9.66 13.05
CA ASP A 229 -1.79 9.84 11.60
C ASP A 229 -0.39 9.56 11.04
N ARG A 230 0.67 9.95 11.76
CA ARG A 230 2.07 9.68 11.41
C ARG A 230 2.39 8.19 11.45
N ILE A 231 1.96 7.49 12.50
CA ILE A 231 2.13 6.02 12.62
C ILE A 231 1.32 5.31 11.52
N ALA A 232 0.09 5.75 11.26
CA ALA A 232 -0.73 5.20 10.18
C ALA A 232 -0.01 5.33 8.82
N SER A 233 0.55 6.51 8.51
CA SER A 233 1.29 6.71 7.26
C SER A 233 2.54 5.80 7.15
N LEU A 234 3.25 5.55 8.25
CA LEU A 234 4.37 4.61 8.28
C LEU A 234 3.91 3.17 8.00
N VAL A 235 2.79 2.74 8.60
CA VAL A 235 2.20 1.42 8.38
C VAL A 235 1.77 1.27 6.92
N GLU A 236 1.00 2.22 6.40
CA GLU A 236 0.50 2.23 5.02
C GLU A 236 1.66 2.26 4.01
N GLY A 237 2.69 3.09 4.25
CA GLY A 237 3.90 3.14 3.43
C GLY A 237 4.70 1.83 3.47
N THR A 238 4.81 1.19 4.62
CA THR A 238 5.48 -0.12 4.76
C THR A 238 4.74 -1.20 3.99
N LEU A 239 3.41 -1.23 4.09
CA LEU A 239 2.54 -2.17 3.35
C LEU A 239 2.67 -1.94 1.84
N ALA A 240 2.66 -0.69 1.38
CA ALA A 240 2.84 -0.34 -0.03
C ALA A 240 4.21 -0.82 -0.56
N ALA A 241 5.29 -0.58 0.18
CA ALA A 241 6.64 -1.00 -0.19
C ALA A 241 6.75 -2.52 -0.24
N TYR A 242 6.13 -3.20 0.73
CA TYR A 242 6.06 -4.65 0.77
C TYR A 242 5.29 -5.22 -0.43
N THR A 243 4.15 -4.64 -0.80
CA THR A 243 3.33 -5.14 -1.92
C THR A 243 4.12 -5.20 -3.23
N VAL A 244 4.84 -4.13 -3.56
CA VAL A 244 5.69 -4.12 -4.78
C VAL A 244 6.92 -5.04 -4.64
N HIS A 245 7.50 -5.16 -3.45
CA HIS A 245 8.61 -6.10 -3.19
C HIS A 245 8.16 -7.56 -3.35
N ARG A 246 7.04 -7.93 -2.74
CA ARG A 246 6.42 -9.26 -2.81
C ARG A 246 6.08 -9.61 -4.25
N HIS A 247 5.44 -8.69 -4.99
CA HIS A 247 5.15 -8.87 -6.41
C HIS A 247 6.44 -9.14 -7.20
N TRP A 248 7.46 -8.30 -7.02
CA TRP A 248 8.74 -8.48 -7.71
C TRP A 248 9.41 -9.82 -7.39
N LYS A 249 9.32 -10.29 -6.14
CA LYS A 249 9.79 -11.63 -5.73
C LYS A 249 8.94 -12.75 -6.37
N GLY A 250 7.63 -12.58 -6.47
CA GLY A 250 6.72 -13.51 -7.14
C GLY A 250 6.56 -14.87 -6.47
N ARG A 251 6.98 -15.04 -5.21
CA ARG A 251 6.90 -16.33 -4.50
C ARG A 251 5.50 -16.62 -3.97
N ASP A 252 4.89 -15.62 -3.35
CA ASP A 252 3.68 -15.80 -2.53
C ASP A 252 2.40 -15.34 -3.25
N GLY A 253 2.50 -15.07 -4.56
CA GLY A 253 1.37 -14.61 -5.36
C GLY A 253 1.04 -13.12 -5.17
N SER A 254 0.49 -12.56 -6.24
CA SER A 254 0.03 -11.18 -6.36
C SER A 254 -0.85 -11.08 -7.60
N VAL A 255 -1.77 -10.13 -7.61
CA VAL A 255 -2.65 -9.86 -8.75
C VAL A 255 -2.75 -8.36 -8.98
N ILE A 256 -2.90 -7.98 -10.23
CA ILE A 256 -3.23 -6.62 -10.65
C ILE A 256 -4.67 -6.66 -11.14
N VAL A 257 -5.53 -5.81 -10.56
CA VAL A 257 -6.94 -5.69 -10.95
C VAL A 257 -7.12 -4.39 -11.71
N GLY A 258 -7.60 -4.47 -12.96
CA GLY A 258 -7.76 -3.32 -13.85
C GLY A 258 -6.58 -3.07 -14.79
N THR A 259 -6.70 -2.01 -15.59
CA THR A 259 -5.72 -1.51 -16.57
C THR A 259 -5.82 0.00 -16.71
N GLY A 260 -4.69 0.63 -17.06
CA GLY A 260 -4.47 2.03 -17.41
C GLY A 260 -5.63 2.97 -17.19
N ARG A 261 -6.38 3.22 -18.27
CA ARG A 261 -7.45 4.23 -18.35
C ARG A 261 -8.66 3.94 -17.44
N GLU A 262 -8.80 2.75 -16.88
CA GLU A 262 -9.89 2.40 -15.95
C GLU A 262 -9.46 2.43 -14.47
N GLY A 263 -8.17 2.67 -14.22
CA GLY A 263 -7.51 2.43 -12.94
C GLY A 263 -6.99 1.00 -12.83
N SER A 264 -5.88 0.82 -12.13
CA SER A 264 -5.35 -0.49 -11.76
C SER A 264 -4.93 -0.51 -10.30
N VAL A 265 -4.89 -1.68 -9.67
CA VAL A 265 -4.37 -1.82 -8.31
C VAL A 265 -3.63 -3.14 -8.18
N LEU A 266 -2.39 -3.06 -7.70
CA LEU A 266 -1.58 -4.23 -7.36
C LEU A 266 -1.83 -4.64 -5.91
N LEU A 267 -2.11 -5.93 -5.70
CA LEU A 267 -2.35 -6.52 -4.38
C LEU A 267 -1.58 -7.83 -4.20
N PRO A 268 -1.16 -8.16 -2.98
CA PRO A 268 -0.89 -9.55 -2.62
C PRO A 268 -2.14 -10.40 -2.86
N ALA A 269 -1.95 -11.61 -3.37
CA ALA A 269 -3.05 -12.54 -3.56
C ALA A 269 -2.52 -13.97 -3.55
N PRO A 270 -2.74 -14.73 -2.46
CA PRO A 270 -2.46 -16.16 -2.46
C PRO A 270 -3.38 -16.86 -3.48
N ALA A 271 -3.01 -18.07 -3.92
CA ALA A 271 -3.65 -18.74 -5.05
C ALA A 271 -5.20 -18.79 -4.97
N LEU A 272 -5.74 -19.08 -3.78
CA LEU A 272 -7.18 -19.13 -3.55
C LEU A 272 -7.85 -17.76 -3.78
N LEU A 273 -7.27 -16.68 -3.22
CA LEU A 273 -7.78 -15.32 -3.42
C LEU A 273 -7.59 -14.87 -4.87
N GLN A 274 -6.46 -15.19 -5.49
CA GLN A 274 -6.20 -14.88 -6.90
C GLN A 274 -7.27 -15.51 -7.80
N GLY A 275 -7.62 -16.78 -7.57
CA GLY A 275 -8.68 -17.48 -8.32
C GLY A 275 -10.04 -16.80 -8.19
N ARG A 276 -10.39 -16.36 -6.98
CA ARG A 276 -11.66 -15.67 -6.73
C ARG A 276 -11.68 -14.24 -7.32
N ILE A 277 -10.58 -13.49 -7.21
CA ILE A 277 -10.44 -12.19 -7.88
C ILE A 277 -10.62 -12.34 -9.40
N ALA A 278 -9.95 -13.33 -9.99
CA ALA A 278 -10.03 -13.61 -11.41
C ALA A 278 -11.48 -13.93 -11.86
N GLU A 279 -12.26 -14.63 -11.05
CA GLU A 279 -13.67 -14.92 -11.32
C GLU A 279 -14.53 -13.64 -11.34
N GLU A 280 -14.40 -12.79 -10.32
CA GLU A 280 -15.12 -11.50 -10.28
C GLU A 280 -14.72 -10.59 -11.43
N CYS A 281 -13.43 -10.51 -11.75
CA CYS A 281 -12.91 -9.75 -12.88
C CYS A 281 -13.52 -10.24 -14.20
N ARG A 282 -13.54 -11.56 -14.46
CA ARG A 282 -14.17 -12.15 -15.66
C ARG A 282 -15.67 -11.83 -15.71
N SER A 283 -16.38 -11.99 -14.60
CA SER A 283 -17.82 -11.68 -14.54
C SER A 283 -18.12 -10.20 -14.79
N ALA A 284 -17.21 -9.31 -14.40
CA ALA A 284 -17.37 -7.86 -14.55
C ALA A 284 -16.77 -7.30 -15.85
N GLY A 285 -16.08 -8.12 -16.66
CA GLY A 285 -15.35 -7.67 -17.84
C GLY A 285 -14.18 -6.75 -17.51
N VAL A 286 -13.58 -6.88 -16.32
CA VAL A 286 -12.42 -6.09 -15.88
C VAL A 286 -11.14 -6.89 -16.11
N PRO A 287 -10.13 -6.32 -16.78
CA PRO A 287 -8.84 -6.98 -16.96
C PRO A 287 -8.13 -7.29 -15.63
N TYR A 288 -7.30 -8.32 -15.61
CA TYR A 288 -6.43 -8.64 -14.47
C TYR A 288 -5.18 -9.41 -14.93
N VAL A 289 -4.09 -9.34 -14.15
CA VAL A 289 -2.80 -10.03 -14.42
C VAL A 289 -2.20 -10.59 -13.14
#